data_AF-A0A800FZA0-F1
#
_entry.id   AF-A0A800FZA0-F1
#
_cell.length_a   1.000
_cell.length_b   1.000
_cell.length_c   1.000
_cell.angle_alpha   90.00
_cell.angle_beta   90.00
_cell.angle_gamma   90.00
#
_symmetry.space_group_name_H-M   'P 1'
#
loop_
_entity.id
_entity.type
_entity.pdbx_description
1 polymer ?
#
loop_
_entity_poly.entity_id
_entity_poly.type
_entity_poly.pdbx_seq_one_letter_code
_entity_poly.pdbx_strand_id
1 'polypeptide(L)'
;MAKLKKIRIFFCAKLQATLMAILGLIAGMIYSVGGLIWELVAGIPLNLGTILAFAALLGMPALFAMVGFATGGISALLYNRATLWIEGMEIDLDHDLILKNEENDLK
;
A
#
# COMPACT_ATOMS: atom_id res chain seq x y z
N MET A 1 8.36 -20.61 -16.98
CA MET A 1 6.91 -20.44 -16.73
C MET A 1 6.72 -19.64 -15.44
N ALA A 2 6.27 -18.39 -15.50
CA ALA A 2 5.84 -17.65 -14.32
C ALA A 2 4.39 -17.21 -14.53
N LYS A 3 3.43 -18.02 -14.06
CA LYS A 3 2.02 -17.62 -14.01
C LYS A 3 1.90 -16.39 -13.13
N LEU A 4 1.40 -15.29 -13.67
CA LEU A 4 1.11 -14.09 -12.89
C LEU A 4 -0.04 -14.41 -11.91
N LYS A 5 0.32 -14.65 -10.65
CA LYS A 5 -0.64 -15.00 -9.60
C LYS A 5 -1.47 -13.76 -9.28
N LYS A 6 -2.74 -13.78 -9.69
CA LYS A 6 -3.75 -12.73 -9.43
C LYS A 6 -3.61 -12.24 -7.98
N ILE A 7 -3.20 -10.98 -7.80
CA ILE A 7 -3.04 -10.41 -6.46
C ILE A 7 -4.43 -10.28 -5.85
N ARG A 8 -4.60 -10.80 -4.63
CA ARG A 8 -5.83 -10.60 -3.87
C ARG A 8 -5.87 -9.12 -3.47
N ILE A 9 -6.74 -8.36 -4.13
CA ILE A 9 -7.00 -6.93 -3.88
C ILE A 9 -7.21 -6.66 -2.39
N PHE A 10 -7.92 -7.56 -1.71
CA PHE A 10 -8.18 -7.46 -0.27
C PHE A 10 -6.92 -7.55 0.61
N PHE A 11 -5.94 -8.37 0.20
CA PHE A 11 -4.68 -8.52 0.95
C PHE A 11 -3.80 -7.28 0.78
N CYS A 12 -3.68 -6.77 -0.46
CA CYS A 12 -2.90 -5.57 -0.75
C CYS A 12 -3.50 -4.32 -0.08
N ALA A 13 -4.83 -4.16 -0.15
CA ALA A 13 -5.54 -3.09 0.56
C ALA A 13 -5.34 -3.15 2.08
N LYS A 14 -5.44 -4.34 2.68
CA LYS A 14 -5.24 -4.52 4.13
C LYS A 14 -3.79 -4.27 4.57
N LEU A 15 -2.82 -4.71 3.78
CA LEU A 15 -1.41 -4.45 4.04
C LEU A 15 -1.11 -2.95 4.01
N GLN A 16 -1.58 -2.26 2.96
CA GLN A 16 -1.35 -0.83 2.80
C GLN A 16 -2.09 0.02 3.84
N ALA A 17 -3.31 -0.38 4.21
CA ALA A 17 -4.05 0.20 5.33
C ALA A 17 -3.27 0.09 6.65
N THR A 18 -2.68 -1.07 6.92
CA THR A 18 -1.92 -1.30 8.16
C THR A 18 -0.65 -0.45 8.20
N LEU A 19 0.09 -0.38 7.09
CA LEU A 19 1.28 0.47 6.98
C LEU A 19 0.94 1.95 7.18
N MET A 20 -0.13 2.43 6.53
CA MET A 20 -0.56 3.82 6.71
C MET A 20 -1.11 4.09 8.11
N ALA A 21 -1.81 3.14 8.74
CA ALA A 21 -2.26 3.28 10.12
C ALA A 21 -1.09 3.48 11.09
N ILE A 22 0.00 2.73 10.90
CA ILE A 22 1.24 2.88 11.71
C ILE A 22 1.85 4.26 11.49
N LEU A 23 1.94 4.72 10.24
CA LEU A 23 2.42 6.07 9.94
C LEU A 23 1.53 7.17 10.54
N GLY A 24 0.21 7.00 10.47
CA GLY A 24 -0.77 7.90 11.09
C GLY A 24 -0.66 7.91 12.63
N LEU A 25 -0.29 6.78 13.24
CA LEU A 25 -0.04 6.70 14.68
C LEU A 25 1.24 7.42 15.09
N ILE A 26 2.31 7.29 14.31
CA ILE A 26 3.54 8.06 14.53
C ILE A 26 3.26 9.57 14.39
N ALA A 27 2.54 9.97 13.34
CA ALA A 27 2.14 11.36 13.13
C ALA A 27 1.25 11.88 14.26
N GLY A 28 0.26 11.10 14.71
CA GLY A 28 -0.60 11.44 15.84
C GLY A 28 0.17 11.58 17.16
N MET A 29 1.18 10.72 17.38
CA MET A 29 2.06 10.82 18.55
C MET A 29 2.88 12.12 18.52
N ILE A 30 3.48 12.46 17.38
CA ILE A 30 4.21 13.72 17.20
C ILE A 30 3.29 14.92 17.42
N TYR A 31 2.07 14.88 16.88
CA TYR A 31 1.10 15.97 17.01
C TYR A 31 0.63 16.15 18.45
N SER A 32 0.33 15.06 19.17
CA SER A 32 -0.10 15.10 20.57
C SER A 32 1.02 15.61 21.49
N VAL A 33 2.23 15.08 21.35
CA VAL A 33 3.38 15.49 22.18
C VAL A 33 3.80 16.92 21.84
N GLY A 34 3.85 17.28 20.55
CA GLY A 34 4.16 18.63 20.10
C GLY A 34 3.15 19.67 20.57
N GLY A 35 1.85 19.34 20.49
CA GLY A 35 0.78 20.21 20.99
C GLY A 35 0.88 20.44 22.50
N LEU A 36 1.15 19.40 23.27
CA LEU A 36 1.31 19.50 24.72
C LEU A 36 2.54 20.34 25.10
N ILE A 37 3.69 20.12 24.45
CA ILE A 37 4.91 20.92 24.67
C ILE A 37 4.66 22.38 24.32
N TRP A 38 3.98 22.65 23.20
CA TRP A 38 3.67 24.01 22.76
C TRP A 38 2.82 24.75 23.78
N GLU A 39 1.76 24.13 24.30
CA GLU A 39 0.93 24.75 25.32
C GLU A 39 1.67 24.97 26.65
N LEU A 40 2.54 24.03 27.05
CA LEU A 40 3.40 24.17 28.23
C LEU A 40 4.38 25.35 28.10
N VAL A 41 5.02 25.51 26.94
CA VAL A 41 6.00 26.58 26.67
C VAL A 41 5.31 27.93 26.51
N ALA A 42 4.15 27.96 25.86
CA ALA A 42 3.38 29.18 25.66
C ALA A 42 2.62 29.63 26.93
N GLY A 43 2.62 28.82 28.00
CA GLY A 43 1.90 29.11 29.24
C GLY A 43 0.38 29.11 29.07
N ILE A 44 -0.14 28.45 28.04
CA ILE A 44 -1.58 28.39 27.74
C ILE A 44 -2.20 27.30 28.62
N PRO A 45 -3.28 27.60 29.36
CA PRO A 45 -3.97 26.58 30.14
C PRO A 45 -4.52 25.48 29.22
N LEU A 46 -4.46 24.23 29.70
CA LEU A 46 -4.94 23.07 28.94
C LEU A 46 -6.40 23.27 28.52
N ASN A 47 -6.62 23.30 27.21
CA ASN A 47 -7.89 23.64 26.58
C ASN A 47 -8.41 22.45 25.75
N LEU A 48 -9.56 22.63 25.11
CA LEU A 48 -10.06 21.82 23.98
C LEU A 48 -8.99 21.54 22.92
N GLY A 49 -8.01 22.42 22.73
CA GLY A 49 -6.85 22.18 21.85
C GLY A 49 -6.04 20.96 22.26
N THR A 50 -5.72 20.82 23.55
CA THR A 50 -5.00 19.65 24.08
C THR A 50 -5.83 18.38 23.94
N ILE A 51 -7.14 18.46 24.25
CA ILE A 51 -8.06 17.33 24.11
C ILE A 51 -8.10 16.86 22.65
N LEU A 52 -8.13 17.80 21.70
CA LEU A 52 -8.09 17.51 20.28
C LEU A 52 -6.72 16.93 19.84
N ALA A 53 -5.63 17.40 20.44
CA ALA A 53 -4.29 16.85 20.20
C ALA A 53 -4.16 15.40 20.66
N PHE A 54 -4.77 15.03 21.79
CA PHE A 54 -4.88 13.62 22.20
C PHE A 54 -5.91 12.84 21.37
N ALA A 55 -7.01 13.46 20.93
CA ALA A 55 -7.94 12.82 20.01
C ALA A 55 -7.27 12.47 18.67
N ALA A 56 -6.26 13.23 18.23
CA ALA A 56 -5.48 12.94 17.03
C ALA A 56 -4.68 11.64 17.12
N LEU A 57 -4.33 11.13 18.31
CA LEU A 57 -3.73 9.79 18.48
C LEU A 57 -4.64 8.66 18.00
N LEU A 58 -5.96 8.87 18.02
CA LEU A 58 -6.95 7.92 17.49
C LEU A 58 -7.42 8.33 16.09
N GLY A 59 -7.62 9.62 15.87
CA GLY A 59 -8.11 10.17 14.61
C GLY A 59 -7.14 9.98 13.44
N MET A 60 -5.86 10.31 13.62
CA MET A 60 -4.87 10.21 12.54
C MET A 60 -4.62 8.77 12.05
N PRO A 61 -4.41 7.76 12.93
CA PRO A 61 -4.31 6.38 12.48
C PRO A 61 -5.57 5.92 11.75
N ALA A 62 -6.77 6.26 12.23
CA ALA A 62 -8.01 5.84 11.62
C ALA A 62 -8.20 6.45 10.21
N LEU A 63 -7.93 7.75 10.07
CA LEU A 63 -7.99 8.45 8.78
C LEU A 63 -6.96 7.88 7.79
N PHE A 64 -5.71 7.71 8.24
CA PHE A 64 -4.65 7.16 7.40
C PHE A 64 -4.91 5.69 7.03
N ALA A 65 -5.50 4.89 7.93
CA ALA A 65 -5.90 3.53 7.63
C ALA A 65 -6.96 3.49 6.52
N MET A 66 -7.98 4.36 6.57
CA MET A 66 -9.01 4.44 5.52
C MET A 66 -8.42 4.85 4.17
N VAL A 67 -7.56 5.86 4.15
CA VAL A 67 -6.88 6.31 2.92
C VAL A 67 -5.94 5.22 2.39
N GLY A 68 -5.18 4.57 3.27
CA GLY A 68 -4.30 3.44 2.93
C GLY A 68 -5.07 2.25 2.36
N PHE A 69 -6.26 1.96 2.90
CA PHE A 69 -7.14 0.92 2.37
C PHE A 69 -7.66 1.26 0.98
N ALA A 70 -8.16 2.48 0.78
CA ALA A 70 -8.67 2.93 -0.50
C ALA A 70 -7.56 2.92 -1.58
N THR A 71 -6.40 3.51 -1.26
CA THR A 71 -5.25 3.55 -2.19
C THR A 71 -4.69 2.15 -2.47
N GLY A 72 -4.57 1.26 -1.48
CA GLY A 72 -4.13 -0.11 -1.69
C GLY A 72 -5.12 -0.93 -2.55
N GLY A 73 -6.43 -0.68 -2.42
CA GLY A 73 -7.45 -1.27 -3.27
C GLY A 73 -7.34 -0.80 -4.73
N ILE A 74 -7.15 0.51 -4.94
CA ILE A 74 -6.96 1.12 -6.26
C ILE A 74 -5.68 0.58 -6.93
N SER A 75 -4.57 0.52 -6.20
CA SER A 75 -3.29 -0.02 -6.70
C SER A 75 -3.43 -1.47 -7.16
N ALA A 76 -4.15 -2.30 -6.41
CA ALA A 76 -4.37 -3.69 -6.78
C ALA A 76 -5.31 -3.86 -7.98
N LEU A 77 -6.31 -2.98 -8.13
CA LEU A 77 -7.16 -2.94 -9.33
C LEU A 77 -6.34 -2.55 -10.57
N LEU A 78 -5.48 -1.53 -10.44
CA LEU A 78 -4.61 -1.08 -11.53
C LEU A 78 -3.62 -2.19 -11.93
N TYR A 79 -3.02 -2.87 -10.96
CA TYR A 79 -2.12 -3.99 -11.21
C TYR A 79 -2.83 -5.14 -11.95
N ASN A 80 -4.01 -5.58 -11.48
CA ASN A 80 -4.77 -6.62 -12.18
C ASN A 80 -5.21 -6.22 -13.59
N ARG A 81 -5.41 -4.92 -13.86
CA ARG A 81 -5.72 -4.44 -15.21
C ARG A 81 -4.48 -4.46 -16.11
N ALA A 82 -3.33 -4.03 -15.59
CA ALA A 82 -2.07 -4.04 -16.32
C ALA A 82 -1.59 -5.46 -16.66
N THR A 83 -1.80 -6.42 -15.75
CA THR A 83 -1.44 -7.82 -16.01
C THR A 83 -2.23 -8.44 -17.17
N LEU A 84 -3.49 -8.02 -17.39
CA LEU A 84 -4.27 -8.46 -18.56
C LEU A 84 -3.70 -7.94 -19.89
N TRP A 85 -3.09 -6.75 -19.90
CA TRP A 85 -2.42 -6.22 -21.09
C TRP A 85 -1.10 -6.94 -21.37
N ILE A 86 -0.40 -7.38 -20.32
CA ILE A 86 0.91 -8.03 -20.42
C ILE A 86 0.78 -9.54 -20.70
N GLU A 87 -0.23 -10.23 -20.17
CA GLU A 87 -0.55 -11.63 -20.53
C GLU A 87 -1.03 -11.75 -21.99
N GLY A 88 -1.57 -10.68 -22.59
CA GLY A 88 -1.85 -10.65 -24.04
C GLY A 88 -0.58 -10.64 -24.91
N MET A 89 0.59 -10.46 -24.30
CA MET A 89 1.90 -10.66 -24.92
C MET A 89 2.52 -11.96 -24.39
N GLU A 90 1.76 -13.07 -24.34
CA GLU A 90 2.38 -14.39 -24.32
C GLU A 90 3.36 -14.45 -25.50
N ILE A 91 4.63 -14.18 -25.19
CA ILE A 91 5.76 -14.43 -26.05
C ILE A 91 5.69 -15.92 -26.32
N ASP A 92 5.31 -16.24 -27.54
CA ASP A 92 5.28 -17.56 -28.13
C ASP A 92 6.71 -18.12 -28.17
N LEU A 93 7.19 -18.52 -26.98
CA LEU A 93 8.50 -19.14 -26.76
C LEU A 93 8.52 -20.60 -27.24
N ASP A 94 7.46 -21.07 -27.91
CA ASP A 94 7.42 -22.39 -28.53
C ASP A 94 8.25 -22.43 -29.84
N HIS A 95 8.58 -21.27 -30.42
CA HIS A 95 9.37 -21.22 -31.66
C HIS A 95 10.83 -21.68 -31.48
N ASP A 96 11.40 -21.60 -30.28
CA ASP A 96 12.78 -22.06 -30.00
C ASP A 96 12.88 -23.58 -29.76
N LEU A 97 11.76 -24.26 -29.48
CA LEU A 97 11.75 -25.71 -29.25
C LEU A 97 11.58 -26.52 -30.54
N ILE A 98 10.94 -25.93 -31.56
CA ILE A 98 10.75 -26.58 -32.87
C ILE A 98 12.09 -26.63 -33.64
N LEU A 99 12.88 -25.54 -33.63
CA LEU A 99 14.19 -25.51 -34.32
C LEU A 99 15.21 -26.48 -33.70
N LYS A 100 15.10 -26.73 -32.39
CA LYS A 100 16.02 -27.64 -31.68
C LYS A 100 15.70 -29.11 -31.91
N ASN A 101 14.45 -29.45 -32.22
CA ASN A 101 14.06 -30.79 -32.65
C ASN A 101 14.43 -31.05 -34.11
N GLU A 102 14.24 -30.07 -35.01
CA GLU A 102 14.66 -30.26 -36.41
C GLU A 102 16.18 -30.39 -36.59
N GLU A 103 17.01 -29.73 -35.77
CA GLU A 103 18.47 -29.93 -35.82
C GLU A 103 18.91 -31.32 -35.30
N ASN A 104 18.11 -31.96 -34.45
CA ASN A 104 18.41 -33.28 -33.90
C ASN A 104 17.89 -34.44 -34.77
N ASP A 105 16.86 -34.23 -35.60
CA ASP A 105 16.39 -35.22 -36.58
C ASP A 105 17.24 -35.25 -37.87
N LEU A 106 18.15 -34.28 -38.05
CA LEU A 106 19.05 -34.15 -39.21
C LEU A 106 20.49 -34.64 -38.95
N LYS A 107 20.80 -35.16 -37.75
CA LYS A 107 22.09 -35.79 -37.39
C LYS A 107 21.95 -37.28 -37.16
#